data_AF-A0A520HRG7-F1
#
_entry.id   AF-A0A520HRG7-F1
#
_cell.length_a   1.000
_cell.length_b   1.000
_cell.length_c   1.000
_cell.angle_alpha   90.00
_cell.angle_beta   90.00
_cell.angle_gamma   90.00
#
_symmetry.space_group_name_H-M   'P 1'
#
loop_
_entity.id
_entity.type
_entity.pdbx_description
1 polymer ?
#
loop_
_entity_poly.entity_id
_entity_poly.type
_entity_poly.pdbx_seq_one_letter_code
_entity_poly.pdbx_strand_id
1 'polypeptide(L)'
;VSITDNSFDDTAGKKTNYMIDLPEGATGLIARNTFVQGRNKENHTGLIVVAAEAQTYPSTGLRVEGNDARLSPGDGSNPAFLADYSHDKLALGANRLGTGLRAFETR
;
A
#
# COMPACT_ATOMS: atom_id res chain seq x y z
N VAL A 1 4.99 -6.04 11.84
CA VAL A 1 5.87 -5.06 11.14
C VAL A 1 5.82 -3.69 11.81
N SER A 2 6.87 -2.89 11.65
CA SER A 2 6.89 -1.46 11.97
C SER A 2 7.57 -0.71 10.82
N ILE A 3 6.77 -0.05 9.99
CA ILE A 3 7.24 0.69 8.81
C ILE A 3 6.76 2.12 8.99
N THR A 4 7.58 2.97 9.61
CA THR A 4 7.18 4.33 9.92
C THR A 4 8.20 5.37 9.52
N ASP A 5 7.71 6.56 9.18
CA ASP A 5 8.53 7.74 8.92
C ASP A 5 9.51 7.57 7.74
N ASN A 6 9.13 6.78 6.73
CA ASN A 6 9.91 6.53 5.51
C ASN A 6 9.39 7.32 4.30
N SER A 7 10.23 7.35 3.25
CA SER A 7 9.85 7.83 1.92
C SER A 7 9.99 6.70 0.89
N PHE A 8 8.89 6.37 0.21
CA PHE A 8 8.83 5.47 -0.93
C PHE A 8 8.60 6.30 -2.20
N ASP A 9 9.66 6.56 -2.95
CA ASP A 9 9.59 7.31 -4.22
C ASP A 9 9.93 6.40 -5.39
N ASP A 10 8.91 6.07 -6.19
CA ASP A 10 9.01 5.20 -7.35
C ASP A 10 8.98 5.99 -8.67
N THR A 11 9.10 7.33 -8.63
CA THR A 11 9.02 8.19 -9.83
C THR A 11 10.05 7.83 -10.90
N ALA A 12 11.24 7.40 -10.50
CA ALA A 12 12.31 6.93 -11.38
C ALA A 12 12.36 5.40 -11.54
N GLY A 13 11.45 4.67 -10.87
CA GLY A 13 11.36 3.23 -10.92
C GLY A 13 11.06 2.72 -12.33
N LYS A 14 11.53 1.50 -12.60
CA LYS A 14 11.26 0.76 -13.84
C LYS A 14 11.00 -0.68 -13.49
N LYS A 15 9.93 -1.25 -14.05
CA LYS A 15 9.52 -2.63 -13.81
C LYS A 15 9.36 -2.95 -12.32
N THR A 16 8.90 -1.97 -11.53
CA THR A 16 8.69 -2.14 -10.09
C THR A 16 7.32 -2.75 -9.81
N ASN A 17 7.15 -3.29 -8.60
CA ASN A 17 5.92 -3.91 -8.14
C ASN A 17 5.37 -3.13 -6.92
N TYR A 18 4.59 -3.75 -6.04
CA TYR A 18 4.09 -3.12 -4.82
C TYR A 18 5.20 -2.43 -4.00
N MET A 19 4.86 -1.34 -3.31
CA MET A 19 5.84 -0.59 -2.49
C MET A 19 6.06 -1.24 -1.13
N ILE A 20 5.00 -1.84 -0.58
CA ILE A 20 5.04 -2.70 0.58
C ILE A 20 4.25 -3.95 0.23
N ASP A 21 4.89 -5.10 0.34
CA ASP A 21 4.24 -6.40 0.22
C ASP A 21 4.37 -7.15 1.54
N LEU A 22 3.24 -7.64 2.03
CA LEU A 22 3.11 -8.49 3.21
C LEU A 22 2.54 -9.83 2.73
N PRO A 23 3.34 -10.65 2.02
CA PRO A 23 2.84 -11.71 1.14
C PRO A 23 2.01 -12.77 1.86
N GLU A 24 2.29 -13.01 3.14
CA GLU A 24 1.59 -14.00 3.97
C GLU A 24 0.72 -13.40 5.09
N GLY A 25 0.50 -12.07 5.06
CA GLY A 25 -0.13 -11.30 6.11
C GLY A 25 0.84 -10.78 7.18
N ALA A 26 0.39 -9.82 8.01
CA ALA A 26 1.13 -9.34 9.18
C ALA A 26 0.26 -8.45 10.08
N THR A 27 0.60 -8.38 11.37
CA THR A 27 0.12 -7.32 12.29
C THR A 27 1.17 -6.22 12.47
N GLY A 28 0.79 -5.09 13.06
CA GLY A 28 1.72 -4.01 13.43
C GLY A 28 1.30 -2.63 12.93
N LEU A 29 2.28 -1.80 12.53
CA LEU A 29 2.05 -0.39 12.17
C LEU A 29 2.75 0.00 10.87
N ILE A 30 2.01 0.61 9.95
CA ILE A 30 2.51 1.33 8.78
C ILE A 30 2.02 2.78 8.88
N ALA A 31 2.90 3.70 9.27
CA ALA A 31 2.46 5.06 9.59
C ALA A 31 3.44 6.18 9.24
N ARG A 32 2.88 7.36 8.92
CA ARG A 32 3.65 8.58 8.63
C ARG A 32 4.69 8.42 7.51
N ASN A 33 4.45 7.49 6.59
CA ASN A 33 5.28 7.35 5.40
C ASN A 33 4.75 8.24 4.27
N THR A 34 5.63 8.60 3.34
CA THR A 34 5.25 9.23 2.07
C THR A 34 5.41 8.23 0.93
N PHE A 35 4.44 8.17 0.03
CA PHE A 35 4.43 7.30 -1.15
C PHE A 35 4.23 8.13 -2.43
N VAL A 36 5.07 7.91 -3.43
CA VAL A 36 4.89 8.47 -4.78
C VAL A 36 4.96 7.36 -5.81
N GLN A 37 3.80 6.97 -6.35
CA GLN A 37 3.72 5.90 -7.35
C GLN A 37 4.29 6.33 -8.70
N GLY A 38 5.25 5.56 -9.20
CA GLY A 38 5.80 5.72 -10.54
C GLY A 38 4.90 5.11 -11.61
N ARG A 39 4.94 5.67 -12.82
CA ARG A 39 4.16 5.17 -13.97
C ARG A 39 4.66 3.84 -14.56
N ASN A 40 5.91 3.45 -14.31
CA ASN A 40 6.58 2.34 -15.02
C ASN A 40 6.58 1.05 -14.19
N LYS A 41 5.42 0.66 -13.63
CA LYS A 41 5.28 -0.55 -12.82
C LYS A 41 4.86 -1.73 -13.68
N GLU A 42 5.34 -2.92 -13.30
CA GLU A 42 4.74 -4.16 -13.80
C GLU A 42 3.38 -4.40 -13.12
N ASN A 43 3.26 -4.02 -11.85
CA ASN A 43 2.00 -4.05 -11.12
C ASN A 43 1.67 -2.68 -10.52
N HIS A 44 0.63 -2.05 -11.06
CA HIS A 44 0.16 -0.72 -10.68
C HIS A 44 -1.20 -0.77 -9.98
N THR A 45 -1.55 -1.91 -9.39
CA THR A 45 -2.91 -2.13 -8.86
C THR A 45 -3.03 -1.89 -7.35
N GLY A 46 -1.90 -1.87 -6.62
CA GLY A 46 -1.85 -1.62 -5.18
C GLY A 46 -0.51 -1.02 -4.74
N LEU A 47 -0.52 -0.20 -3.68
CA LEU A 47 0.71 0.34 -3.07
C LEU A 47 1.18 -0.56 -1.91
N ILE A 48 0.25 -0.89 -1.00
CA ILE A 48 0.45 -1.82 0.11
C ILE A 48 -0.44 -3.04 -0.15
N VAL A 49 0.15 -4.22 -0.18
CA VAL A 49 -0.59 -5.48 -0.43
C VAL A 49 -0.43 -6.42 0.75
N VAL A 50 -1.54 -7.01 1.19
CA VAL A 50 -1.60 -7.89 2.36
C VAL A 50 -2.11 -9.27 1.96
N ALA A 51 -1.33 -10.30 2.28
CA ALA A 51 -1.67 -11.72 2.18
C ALA A 51 -1.97 -12.23 0.76
N ALA A 52 -1.33 -11.67 -0.27
CA ALA A 52 -1.59 -12.05 -1.66
C ALA A 52 -1.08 -13.45 -2.05
N GLU A 53 -0.14 -14.03 -1.28
CA GLU A 53 0.44 -15.35 -1.56
C GLU A 53 -0.13 -16.42 -0.61
N ALA A 54 -0.22 -16.13 0.68
CA ALA A 54 -0.83 -16.99 1.67
C ALA A 54 -1.40 -16.19 2.86
N GLN A 55 -2.05 -16.87 3.81
CA GLN A 55 -2.60 -16.27 5.03
C GLN A 55 -2.01 -16.94 6.28
N THR A 56 -0.70 -17.15 6.28
CA THR A 56 0.01 -17.83 7.37
C THR A 56 0.00 -16.99 8.65
N TYR A 57 0.04 -15.67 8.53
CA TYR A 57 0.02 -14.76 9.67
C TYR A 57 -1.28 -13.94 9.70
N PRO A 58 -1.92 -13.80 10.87
CA PRO A 58 -3.09 -12.95 10.99
C PRO A 58 -2.71 -11.50 10.69
N SER A 59 -3.63 -10.79 10.04
CA SER A 59 -3.52 -9.37 9.75
C SER A 59 -4.49 -8.52 10.59
N THR A 60 -5.38 -9.17 11.35
CA THR A 60 -6.19 -8.50 12.39
C THR A 60 -5.29 -7.71 13.35
N GLY A 61 -5.49 -6.39 13.40
CA GLY A 61 -4.66 -5.48 14.21
C GLY A 61 -3.49 -4.83 13.47
N LEU A 62 -3.32 -5.07 12.17
CA LEU A 62 -2.49 -4.21 11.31
C LEU A 62 -3.12 -2.82 11.21
N ARG A 63 -2.35 -1.79 11.59
CA ARG A 63 -2.77 -0.39 11.53
C ARG A 63 -2.04 0.33 10.41
N VAL A 64 -2.80 1.02 9.55
CA VAL A 64 -2.26 1.81 8.44
C VAL A 64 -2.81 3.24 8.54
N GLU A 65 -1.99 4.18 9.02
CA GLU A 65 -2.47 5.50 9.44
C GLU A 65 -1.45 6.64 9.25
N GLY A 66 -1.93 7.84 9.00
CA GLY A 66 -1.13 9.06 8.90
C GLY A 66 -0.17 9.11 7.71
N ASN A 67 -0.33 8.22 6.73
CA ASN A 67 0.49 8.21 5.52
C ASN A 67 0.03 9.26 4.52
N ASP A 68 0.95 9.67 3.64
CA ASP A 68 0.70 10.52 2.47
C ASP A 68 1.01 9.72 1.22
N ALA A 69 0.05 9.56 0.31
CA ALA A 69 0.25 8.80 -0.91
C ALA A 69 -0.29 9.55 -2.11
N ARG A 70 0.45 9.52 -3.22
CA ARG A 70 0.05 10.14 -4.47
C ARG A 70 0.59 9.38 -5.68
N LEU A 71 -0.06 9.59 -6.82
CA LEU A 71 0.46 9.21 -8.13
C LEU A 71 1.49 10.24 -8.61
N SER A 72 2.50 9.78 -9.35
CA SER A 72 3.42 10.69 -10.06
C SER A 72 2.69 11.46 -11.16
N PRO A 73 3.16 12.66 -11.55
CA PRO A 73 2.53 13.41 -12.63
C PRO A 73 2.41 12.59 -13.93
N GLY A 74 1.20 12.57 -14.50
CA GLY A 74 0.90 11.84 -15.72
C GLY A 74 0.70 10.32 -15.52
N ASP A 75 0.77 9.81 -14.30
CA ASP A 75 0.31 8.46 -13.99
C ASP A 75 -1.23 8.48 -13.89
N GLY A 76 -1.87 7.84 -14.86
CA GLY A 76 -3.33 7.72 -14.96
C GLY A 76 -3.89 6.42 -14.39
N SER A 77 -3.09 5.67 -13.63
CA SER A 77 -3.56 4.46 -12.95
C SER A 77 -4.56 4.78 -11.83
N ASN A 78 -5.18 3.72 -11.26
CA ASN A 78 -6.16 3.84 -10.17
C ASN A 78 -5.96 2.75 -9.09
N PRO A 79 -4.76 2.66 -8.47
CA PRO A 79 -4.44 1.61 -7.50
C PRO A 79 -5.20 1.80 -6.19
N ALA A 80 -5.31 0.71 -5.44
CA ALA A 80 -5.63 0.78 -4.02
C ALA A 80 -4.38 1.23 -3.23
N PHE A 81 -4.55 2.13 -2.26
CA PHE A 81 -3.52 2.42 -1.29
C PHE A 81 -3.24 1.18 -0.43
N LEU A 82 -4.29 0.51 0.04
CA LEU A 82 -4.23 -0.77 0.74
C LEU A 82 -5.11 -1.80 0.03
N ALA A 83 -4.51 -2.87 -0.49
CA ALA A 83 -5.19 -4.02 -1.06
C ALA A 83 -5.09 -5.22 -0.12
N ASP A 84 -6.22 -5.80 0.23
CA ASP A 84 -6.35 -6.86 1.23
C ASP A 84 -6.88 -8.17 0.62
N TYR A 85 -6.04 -9.21 0.67
CA TYR A 85 -6.40 -10.59 0.35
C TYR A 85 -6.65 -11.45 1.59
N SER A 86 -6.42 -10.91 2.79
CA SER A 86 -6.57 -11.66 4.04
C SER A 86 -8.02 -11.76 4.50
N HIS A 87 -8.86 -10.78 4.11
CA HIS A 87 -10.21 -10.57 4.65
C HIS A 87 -10.25 -10.36 6.19
N ASP A 88 -9.10 -10.13 6.80
CA ASP A 88 -9.00 -9.87 8.22
C ASP A 88 -9.45 -8.45 8.57
N LYS A 89 -9.68 -8.22 9.86
CA LYS A 89 -10.04 -6.89 10.35
C LYS A 89 -8.81 -5.96 10.40
N LEU A 90 -8.47 -5.37 9.26
CA LEU A 90 -7.46 -4.32 9.18
C LEU A 90 -7.97 -3.01 9.76
N ALA A 91 -7.07 -2.19 10.30
CA ALA A 91 -7.37 -0.86 10.81
C ALA A 91 -6.77 0.20 9.89
N LEU A 92 -7.51 0.55 8.83
CA LEU A 92 -7.17 1.68 7.96
C LEU A 92 -7.64 2.99 8.61
N GLY A 93 -6.68 3.75 9.15
CA GLY A 93 -6.93 5.05 9.76
C GLY A 93 -6.98 6.19 8.75
N ALA A 94 -6.90 7.43 9.24
CA ALA A 94 -6.83 8.61 8.37
C ALA A 94 -5.51 8.63 7.58
N ASN A 95 -5.58 8.65 6.26
CA ASN A 95 -4.43 8.80 5.35
C ASN A 95 -4.73 9.90 4.33
N ARG A 96 -3.72 10.65 3.91
CA ARG A 96 -3.86 11.67 2.86
C ARG A 96 -3.59 11.01 1.52
N LEU A 97 -4.62 10.86 0.70
CA LEU A 97 -4.54 10.19 -0.58
C LEU A 97 -4.80 11.20 -1.71
N GLY A 98 -3.84 11.31 -2.63
CA GLY A 98 -3.97 12.11 -3.83
C GLY A 98 -5.01 11.53 -4.79
N THR A 99 -5.45 12.38 -5.73
CA THR A 99 -6.39 11.99 -6.79
C THR A 99 -5.95 10.73 -7.52
N GLY A 100 -6.90 9.83 -7.79
CA GLY A 100 -6.65 8.56 -8.47
C GLY A 100 -6.27 7.40 -7.55
N LEU A 101 -6.05 7.63 -6.25
CA LEU A 101 -5.89 6.53 -5.29
C LEU A 101 -7.25 6.14 -4.69
N ARG A 102 -7.52 4.83 -4.65
CA ARG A 102 -8.60 4.27 -3.83
C ARG A 102 -8.06 3.96 -2.45
N ALA A 103 -8.79 4.31 -1.39
CA ALA A 103 -8.29 4.09 -0.03
C ALA A 103 -8.07 2.62 0.29
N PHE A 104 -8.99 1.77 -0.14
CA PHE A 104 -9.02 0.36 0.22
C PHE A 104 -9.63 -0.48 -0.90
N GLU A 105 -9.19 -1.73 -1.00
CA GLU A 105 -9.76 -2.75 -1.85
C GLU A 105 -9.63 -4.11 -1.16
N THR A 106 -10.71 -4.88 -1.16
CA THR A 106 -10.66 -6.31 -0.82
C THR A 106 -10.60 -7.12 -2.11
N ARG A 107 -9.78 -8.17 -2.13
CA ARG A 107 -9.57 -9.06 -3.28
C ARG A 107 -9.90 -10.51 -2.97
#